data_AF-A0A1Z9Y9C2-F1
#
_entry.id   AF-A0A1Z9Y9C2-F1
#
_cell.length_a   1.000
_cell.length_b   1.000
_cell.length_c   1.000
_cell.angle_alpha   90.00
_cell.angle_beta   90.00
_cell.angle_gamma   90.00
#
_symmetry.space_group_name_H-M   'P 1'
#
loop_
_entity.id
_entity.type
_entity.pdbx_description
1 polymer ?
#
loop_
_entity_poly.entity_id
_entity_poly.type
_entity_poly.pdbx_seq_one_letter_code
_entity_poly.pdbx_strand_id
1 'polypeptide(L)'
;MKHGFFYDGSTKDLNVVEKYGWSEPEDKFTWSEEKVARLVFEYDPSGIKSDDTVLNFDFEPYIIRPMAAQQTVAIYCNGRRCASRVLRFRETVSVKVDPEMLKKGRMEFEFDFPEAVSPVEVGESGDERLLGVKMFSLYLSE
;
A
#
# COMPACT_ATOMS: atom_id res chain seq x y z
N MET A 1 -2.89 1.94 -24.45
CA MET A 1 -2.66 1.07 -23.29
C MET A 1 -1.99 1.91 -22.22
N LYS A 2 -2.40 1.82 -20.94
CA LYS A 2 -1.69 2.53 -19.87
C LYS A 2 -0.40 1.76 -19.61
N HIS A 3 0.72 2.47 -19.64
CA HIS A 3 2.06 1.96 -19.39
C HIS A 3 2.28 1.90 -17.87
N GLY A 4 2.73 0.76 -17.33
CA GLY A 4 2.85 0.55 -15.88
C GLY A 4 1.49 0.38 -15.17
N PHE A 5 1.48 0.60 -13.85
CA PHE A 5 0.25 0.54 -13.02
C PHE A 5 0.08 1.80 -12.18
N PHE A 6 -1.17 2.11 -11.86
CA PHE A 6 -1.57 3.23 -11.01
C PHE A 6 -2.81 2.84 -10.23
N TYR A 7 -2.67 2.75 -8.92
CA TYR A 7 -3.74 2.52 -7.98
C TYR A 7 -4.08 3.82 -7.27
N ASP A 8 -5.37 4.19 -7.19
CA ASP A 8 -5.85 5.45 -6.62
C ASP A 8 -6.65 5.31 -5.33
N GLY A 9 -6.61 4.12 -4.72
CA GLY A 9 -7.33 3.85 -3.47
C GLY A 9 -8.86 3.83 -3.59
N SER A 10 -9.44 4.27 -4.71
CA SER A 10 -10.84 4.68 -4.81
C SER A 10 -11.66 3.85 -5.80
N THR A 11 -11.00 3.18 -6.74
CA THR A 11 -11.65 2.40 -7.79
C THR A 11 -11.18 0.95 -7.80
N LYS A 12 -11.99 0.10 -8.43
CA LYS A 12 -11.57 -1.24 -8.86
C LYS A 12 -10.56 -1.05 -9.99
N ASP A 13 -9.29 -0.83 -9.62
CA ASP A 13 -8.21 -0.72 -10.59
C ASP A 13 -8.14 -2.03 -11.38
N LEU A 14 -8.29 -1.91 -12.70
CA LEU A 14 -8.37 -3.05 -13.63
C LEU A 14 -7.08 -3.88 -13.65
N ASN A 15 -5.98 -3.32 -13.15
CA ASN A 15 -4.69 -4.01 -13.09
C ASN A 15 -4.52 -4.84 -11.81
N VAL A 16 -5.36 -4.63 -10.79
CA VAL A 16 -5.31 -5.41 -9.54
C VAL A 16 -6.01 -6.75 -9.76
N VAL A 17 -5.24 -7.83 -9.79
CA VAL A 17 -5.75 -9.19 -9.98
C VAL A 17 -5.98 -9.93 -8.66
N GLU A 18 -5.35 -9.47 -7.57
CA GLU A 18 -5.56 -10.00 -6.22
C GLU A 18 -5.47 -8.87 -5.19
N LYS A 19 -6.40 -8.86 -4.23
CA LYS A 19 -6.47 -7.91 -3.12
C LYS A 19 -6.84 -8.68 -1.85
N TYR A 20 -6.01 -8.54 -0.81
CA TYR A 20 -6.22 -9.15 0.52
C TYR A 20 -5.81 -8.16 1.61
N GLY A 21 -6.50 -8.19 2.76
CA GLY A 21 -6.19 -7.33 3.91
C GLY A 21 -6.43 -5.83 3.69
N TRP A 22 -7.16 -5.49 2.62
CA TRP A 22 -7.53 -4.13 2.24
C TRP A 22 -9.05 -4.07 2.09
N SER A 23 -9.69 -3.10 2.74
CA SER A 23 -11.13 -2.89 2.71
C SER A 23 -11.67 -2.59 1.32
N GLU A 24 -12.99 -2.57 1.17
CA GLU A 24 -13.58 -1.89 0.00
C GLU A 24 -13.13 -0.42 -0.06
N PRO A 25 -12.95 0.16 -1.26
CA PRO A 25 -12.61 1.57 -1.43
C PRO A 25 -13.62 2.51 -0.75
N GLU A 26 -13.11 3.53 -0.08
CA GLU A 26 -13.87 4.66 0.49
C GLU A 26 -13.59 5.94 -0.32
N ASP A 27 -13.93 7.13 0.19
CA ASP A 27 -13.71 8.41 -0.53
C ASP A 27 -12.21 8.70 -0.75
N LYS A 28 -11.69 8.21 -1.88
CA LYS A 28 -10.33 8.42 -2.40
C LYS A 28 -9.22 7.65 -1.70
N PHE A 29 -9.55 6.61 -0.92
CA PHE A 29 -8.57 5.74 -0.28
C PHE A 29 -9.17 4.38 0.06
N THR A 30 -8.30 3.41 0.34
CA THR A 30 -8.68 2.10 0.91
C THR A 30 -7.99 1.96 2.27
N TRP A 31 -8.67 1.38 3.25
CA TRP A 31 -8.05 1.03 4.52
C TRP A 31 -7.35 -0.32 4.43
N SER A 32 -6.20 -0.46 5.08
CA SER A 32 -5.78 -1.79 5.54
C SER A 32 -6.77 -2.24 6.63
N GLU A 33 -7.19 -3.50 6.62
CA GLU A 33 -8.13 -4.04 7.60
C GLU A 33 -7.61 -5.28 8.35
N GLU A 34 -6.34 -5.62 8.10
CA GLU A 34 -5.60 -6.72 8.69
C GLU A 34 -4.18 -6.28 9.07
N LYS A 35 -3.46 -7.09 9.84
CA LYS A 35 -2.02 -6.85 10.12
C LYS A 35 -1.11 -7.08 8.91
N VAL A 36 -1.60 -7.84 7.93
CA VAL A 36 -0.91 -8.11 6.67
C VAL A 36 -1.88 -7.83 5.54
N ALA A 37 -1.45 -7.05 4.56
CA ALA A 37 -2.24 -6.79 3.36
C ALA A 37 -1.42 -7.05 2.09
N ARG A 38 -2.10 -7.42 1.00
CA ARG A 38 -1.48 -7.81 -0.26
C ARG A 38 -2.20 -7.20 -1.45
N LEU A 39 -1.42 -6.71 -2.41
CA LEU A 39 -1.89 -6.32 -3.74
C LEU A 39 -1.04 -6.98 -4.81
N VAL A 40 -1.69 -7.53 -5.82
CA VAL A 40 -1.02 -8.08 -6.99
C VAL A 40 -1.49 -7.34 -8.22
N PHE A 41 -0.54 -6.80 -8.97
CA PHE A 41 -0.76 -6.11 -10.23
C PHE A 41 -0.26 -6.94 -11.40
N GLU A 42 -1.03 -6.95 -12.49
CA GLU A 42 -0.56 -7.34 -13.82
C GLU A 42 -0.64 -6.15 -14.77
N TYR A 43 0.41 -5.90 -15.54
CA TYR A 43 0.53 -4.73 -16.41
C TYR A 43 1.47 -4.98 -17.59
N ASP A 44 1.40 -4.12 -18.60
CA ASP A 44 2.32 -4.14 -19.74
C ASP A 44 3.68 -3.49 -19.36
N PRO A 45 4.77 -4.27 -19.26
CA PRO A 45 6.07 -3.74 -18.85
C PRO A 45 6.78 -2.95 -19.96
N SER A 46 6.30 -2.98 -21.21
CA SER A 46 6.92 -2.25 -22.33
C SER A 46 6.94 -0.73 -22.13
N GLY A 47 6.10 -0.25 -21.21
CA GLY A 47 6.01 1.12 -20.80
C GLY A 47 7.10 1.62 -19.86
N ILE A 48 7.86 0.71 -19.24
CA ILE A 48 8.93 1.05 -18.30
C ILE A 48 10.20 1.29 -19.11
N LYS A 49 10.63 2.54 -19.16
CA LYS A 49 11.73 3.02 -20.01
C LYS A 49 13.00 3.32 -19.24
N SER A 50 12.90 3.45 -17.91
CA SER A 50 14.01 3.87 -17.06
C SER A 50 14.35 2.83 -16.00
N ASP A 51 15.65 2.55 -15.85
CA ASP A 51 16.19 1.79 -14.72
C ASP A 51 16.16 2.60 -13.41
N ASP A 52 15.80 3.89 -13.48
CA ASP A 52 15.60 4.77 -12.32
C ASP A 52 14.14 4.82 -11.84
N THR A 53 13.30 3.90 -12.31
CA THR A 53 11.89 3.83 -11.88
C THR A 53 11.74 3.71 -10.37
N VAL A 54 10.87 4.55 -9.80
CA VAL A 54 10.54 4.62 -8.38
C VAL A 54 9.10 4.21 -8.15
N LEU A 55 8.88 3.36 -7.15
CA LEU A 55 7.56 3.08 -6.59
C LEU A 55 7.21 4.11 -5.54
N ASN A 56 6.01 4.65 -5.60
CA ASN A 56 5.50 5.62 -4.65
C ASN A 56 4.23 5.08 -4.02
N PHE A 57 4.17 5.14 -2.68
CA PHE A 57 3.00 4.74 -1.89
C PHE A 57 2.56 5.91 -1.04
N ASP A 58 1.34 6.40 -1.21
CA ASP A 58 0.79 7.51 -0.43
C ASP A 58 -0.10 6.97 0.70
N PHE A 59 0.43 7.08 1.92
CA PHE A 59 -0.18 6.51 3.12
C PHE A 59 -0.53 7.57 4.16
N GLU A 60 -1.61 7.35 4.89
CA GLU A 60 -1.90 8.05 6.15
C GLU A 60 -2.13 7.02 7.26
N PRO A 61 -1.41 7.09 8.38
CA PRO A 61 -1.55 6.12 9.45
C PRO A 61 -2.84 6.33 10.24
N TYR A 62 -3.43 5.22 10.71
CA TYR A 62 -4.42 5.27 11.77
C TYR A 62 -3.73 5.53 13.11
N ILE A 63 -4.03 6.68 13.72
CA ILE A 63 -3.39 7.17 14.94
C ILE A 63 -4.43 7.33 16.03
N ILE A 64 -4.28 6.60 17.13
CA ILE A 64 -5.07 6.75 18.35
C ILE A 64 -4.11 7.16 19.46
N ARG A 65 -4.30 8.33 20.08
CA ARG A 65 -3.44 8.75 21.19
C ARG A 65 -4.06 8.37 22.54
N PRO A 66 -3.28 7.85 23.51
CA PRO A 66 -1.83 7.57 23.46
C PRO A 66 -1.47 6.18 22.91
N MET A 67 -2.45 5.34 22.56
CA MET A 67 -2.30 3.89 22.36
C MET A 67 -1.48 3.49 21.13
N ALA A 68 -1.67 4.17 20.01
CA ALA A 68 -0.99 3.96 18.73
C ALA A 68 -0.60 5.34 18.13
N ALA A 69 0.49 5.93 18.64
CA ALA A 69 0.95 7.26 18.23
C ALA A 69 1.76 7.27 16.91
N GLN A 70 1.93 6.10 16.29
CA GLN A 70 2.61 5.88 15.01
C GLN A 70 2.17 4.52 14.45
N GLN A 71 2.41 4.31 13.15
CA GLN A 71 2.26 3.01 12.49
C GLN A 71 3.54 2.69 11.75
N THR A 72 4.07 1.48 11.94
CA THR A 72 5.15 0.97 11.11
C THR A 72 4.55 0.30 9.88
N VAL A 73 5.05 0.62 8.70
CA VAL A 73 4.72 -0.05 7.45
C VAL A 73 5.99 -0.70 6.91
N ALA A 74 6.06 -2.03 6.92
CA ALA A 74 7.07 -2.76 6.16
C ALA A 74 6.47 -3.13 4.80
N ILE A 75 7.21 -2.87 3.72
CA ILE A 75 6.77 -3.11 2.35
C ILE A 75 7.68 -4.15 1.72
N TYR A 76 7.09 -5.18 1.15
CA TYR A 76 7.78 -6.21 0.40
C TYR A 76 7.31 -6.16 -1.05
N CYS A 77 8.28 -6.20 -1.96
CA CYS A 77 8.07 -6.19 -3.39
C CYS A 77 8.53 -7.55 -3.93
N ASN A 78 7.62 -8.35 -4.48
CA ASN A 78 7.88 -9.74 -4.94
C ASN A 78 8.61 -10.58 -3.87
N GLY A 79 8.13 -10.53 -2.62
CA GLY A 79 8.67 -11.29 -1.48
C GLY A 79 9.99 -10.76 -0.90
N ARG A 80 10.54 -9.65 -1.42
CA ARG A 80 11.76 -9.00 -0.88
C ARG A 80 11.39 -7.69 -0.21
N ARG A 81 11.82 -7.49 1.03
CA ARG A 81 11.60 -6.23 1.74
C ARG A 81 12.24 -5.08 0.95
N CYS A 82 11.41 -4.16 0.47
CA CYS A 82 11.82 -3.02 -0.32
C CYS A 82 11.79 -1.71 0.48
N ALA A 83 10.95 -1.62 1.53
CA ALA A 83 10.99 -0.49 2.46
C ALA A 83 10.52 -0.84 3.88
N SER A 84 10.81 0.08 4.80
CA SER A 84 10.20 0.15 6.13
C SER A 84 10.10 1.60 6.56
N ARG A 85 8.93 2.05 6.97
CA ARG A 85 8.71 3.44 7.42
C ARG A 85 7.87 3.48 8.67
N VAL A 86 8.16 4.44 9.53
CA VAL A 86 7.36 4.76 10.72
C VAL A 86 6.59 6.04 10.40
N LEU A 87 5.28 5.91 10.22
CA LEU A 87 4.39 6.99 9.82
C LEU A 87 3.77 7.63 11.07
N ARG A 88 3.68 8.96 11.06
CA ARG A 88 2.95 9.75 12.09
C ARG A 88 1.90 10.69 11.49
N PHE A 89 1.99 10.91 10.19
CA PHE A 89 1.16 11.78 9.38
C PHE A 89 1.14 11.22 7.96
N ARG A 90 0.30 11.78 7.08
CA ARG A 90 0.26 11.37 5.69
C ARG A 90 1.58 11.68 4.99
N GLU A 91 2.15 10.68 4.32
CA GLU A 91 3.38 10.85 3.55
C GLU A 91 3.44 9.88 2.37
N THR A 92 4.22 10.29 1.35
CA THR A 92 4.57 9.42 0.22
C THR A 92 5.88 8.71 0.52
N VAL A 93 5.81 7.38 0.59
CA VAL A 93 6.97 6.50 0.70
C VAL A 93 7.46 6.17 -0.71
N SER A 94 8.66 6.66 -1.07
CA SER A 94 9.30 6.38 -2.36
C SER A 94 10.38 5.32 -2.23
N VAL A 95 10.37 4.34 -3.14
CA VAL A 95 11.27 3.17 -3.13
C VAL A 95 11.82 2.91 -4.52
N LYS A 96 13.14 2.95 -4.67
CA LYS A 96 13.79 2.45 -5.88
C LYS A 96 13.79 0.92 -5.82
N VAL A 97 13.32 0.30 -6.90
CA VAL A 97 13.32 -1.17 -7.03
C VAL A 97 14.18 -1.60 -8.20
N ASP A 98 14.57 -2.87 -8.17
CA ASP A 98 15.30 -3.50 -9.27
C ASP A 98 14.41 -3.50 -10.53
N PRO A 99 14.86 -2.90 -11.65
CA PRO A 99 14.10 -2.89 -12.90
C PRO A 99 13.70 -4.29 -13.38
N GLU A 100 14.49 -5.31 -13.07
CA GLU A 100 14.18 -6.71 -13.41
C GLU A 100 12.93 -7.24 -12.68
N MET A 101 12.56 -6.67 -11.53
CA MET A 101 11.26 -6.96 -10.89
C MET A 101 10.12 -6.44 -11.74
N LEU A 102 10.28 -5.25 -12.31
CA LEU A 102 9.22 -4.56 -13.04
C LEU A 102 9.03 -5.12 -14.47
N LYS A 103 10.10 -5.63 -15.09
CA LYS A 103 10.05 -6.20 -16.46
C LYS A 103 9.22 -7.47 -16.58
N LYS A 104 8.84 -8.10 -15.46
CA LYS A 104 8.00 -9.32 -15.46
C LYS A 104 6.52 -9.06 -15.78
N GLY A 105 6.08 -7.80 -15.81
CA GLY A 105 4.67 -7.46 -16.04
C GLY A 105 3.73 -7.90 -14.90
N ARG A 106 4.31 -8.29 -13.75
CA ARG A 106 3.59 -8.68 -12.55
C ARG A 106 4.35 -8.19 -11.32
N MET A 107 3.65 -7.47 -10.45
CA MET A 107 4.21 -6.97 -9.20
C MET A 107 3.30 -7.35 -8.04
N GLU A 108 3.89 -8.01 -7.06
CA GLU A 108 3.27 -8.32 -5.79
C GLU A 108 3.81 -7.39 -4.71
N PHE A 109 2.88 -6.78 -3.99
CA PHE A 109 3.14 -5.97 -2.81
C PHE A 109 2.53 -6.65 -1.60
N GLU A 110 3.34 -6.84 -0.57
CA GLU A 110 2.89 -7.24 0.77
C GLU A 110 3.27 -6.14 1.75
N PHE A 111 2.37 -5.90 2.70
CA PHE A 111 2.49 -4.83 3.68
C PHE A 111 2.26 -5.41 5.08
N ASP A 112 3.20 -5.18 6.00
CA ASP A 112 3.04 -5.51 7.42
C ASP A 112 2.73 -4.25 8.23
N PHE A 113 1.70 -4.34 9.08
CA PHE A 113 1.24 -3.31 10.02
C PHE A 113 1.21 -3.86 11.45
N PRO A 114 2.37 -3.98 12.13
CA PRO A 114 2.44 -4.64 13.44
C PRO A 114 1.62 -3.91 14.52
N GLU A 115 1.45 -2.60 14.39
CA GLU A 115 0.64 -1.76 15.27
C GLU A 115 -0.82 -1.56 14.81
N ALA A 116 -1.28 -2.25 13.76
CA ALA A 116 -2.68 -2.20 13.37
C ALA A 116 -3.58 -2.66 14.52
N VAL A 117 -4.62 -1.88 14.78
CA VAL A 117 -5.52 -2.03 15.92
C VAL A 117 -6.93 -1.68 15.51
N SER A 118 -7.92 -2.30 16.15
CA SER A 118 -9.31 -2.00 15.84
C SER A 118 -9.85 -0.79 16.61
N PRO A 119 -10.62 0.11 15.95
CA PRO A 119 -11.33 1.18 16.64
C PRO A 119 -12.22 0.71 17.80
N VAL A 120 -12.82 -0.49 17.70
CA VAL A 120 -13.65 -1.05 18.79
C VAL A 120 -12.81 -1.50 19.98
N GLU A 121 -11.63 -2.08 19.75
CA GLU A 121 -10.72 -2.53 20.81
C GLU A 121 -10.19 -1.37 21.66
N VAL A 122 -10.11 -0.18 21.07
CA VAL A 122 -9.68 1.04 21.76
C VAL A 122 -10.85 1.90 22.26
N GLY A 123 -12.09 1.47 22.04
CA GLY A 123 -13.30 2.18 22.48
C GLY A 123 -13.59 3.48 21.74
N GLU A 124 -13.08 3.66 20.52
CA GLU A 124 -13.33 4.85 19.70
C GLU A 124 -14.67 4.76 18.93
N SER A 125 -14.98 3.58 18.39
CA SER A 125 -16.22 3.34 17.63
C SER A 125 -16.61 1.86 17.62
N GLY A 126 -17.64 1.48 16.84
CA GLY A 126 -18.03 0.08 16.64
C GLY A 126 -17.35 -0.61 15.45
N ASP A 127 -16.33 0.01 14.85
CA ASP A 127 -15.59 -0.54 13.72
C ASP A 127 -14.60 -1.63 14.19
N GLU A 128 -14.79 -2.86 13.71
CA GLU A 128 -14.04 -4.05 14.12
C GLU A 128 -12.78 -4.30 13.27
N ARG A 129 -12.55 -3.53 12.21
CA ARG A 129 -11.40 -3.72 11.29
C ARG A 129 -10.07 -3.44 12.01
N LEU A 130 -9.02 -4.19 11.71
CA LEU A 130 -7.66 -3.88 12.18
C LEU A 130 -7.02 -2.81 11.30
N LEU A 131 -7.13 -1.55 11.71
CA LEU A 131 -6.67 -0.42 10.90
C LEU A 131 -5.20 -0.11 11.16
N GLY A 132 -4.38 -0.16 10.11
CA GLY A 132 -3.00 0.30 10.08
C GLY A 132 -2.87 1.63 9.32
N VAL A 133 -3.19 1.65 8.03
CA VAL A 133 -3.07 2.83 7.16
C VAL A 133 -4.25 2.98 6.20
N LYS A 134 -4.53 4.22 5.80
CA LYS A 134 -5.18 4.53 4.53
C LYS A 134 -4.13 4.50 3.44
N MET A 135 -4.44 3.88 2.31
CA MET A 135 -3.68 4.04 1.07
C MET A 135 -4.47 4.88 0.09
N PHE A 136 -3.93 6.03 -0.29
CA PHE A 136 -4.52 6.94 -1.27
C PHE A 136 -4.05 6.61 -2.69
N SER A 137 -2.78 6.23 -2.85
CA SER A 137 -2.29 5.83 -4.16
C SER A 137 -1.05 4.95 -4.08
N LEU A 138 -0.85 4.18 -5.14
CA LEU A 138 0.37 3.42 -5.42
C LEU A 138 0.67 3.55 -6.92
N TYR A 139 1.86 4.06 -7.25
CA TYR A 139 2.22 4.33 -8.64
C TYR A 139 3.72 4.29 -8.92
N LEU A 140 4.05 4.13 -10.21
CA LEU A 140 5.41 4.24 -10.75
C LEU A 140 5.69 5.68 -11.21
N SER A 141 6.91 6.16 -10.97
CA SER A 141 7.43 7.40 -11.56
C SER A 141 8.83 7.16 -12.14
N GLU A 142 9.14 7.84 -13.26
CA GLU A 142 10.45 7.82 -13.94
C GLU A 142 11.14 9.18 -13.88
#